data_AF-A0A936WMW2-F1
#
_entry.id   AF-A0A936WMW2-F1
#
_cell.length_a   1.000
_cell.length_b   1.000
_cell.length_c   1.000
_cell.angle_alpha   90.00
_cell.angle_beta   90.00
_cell.angle_gamma   90.00
#
_symmetry.space_group_name_H-M   'P 1'
#
loop_
_entity.id
_entity.type
_entity.pdbx_description
1 polymer ?
#
loop_
_entity_poly.entity_id
_entity_poly.type
_entity_poly.pdbx_seq_one_letter_code
_entity_poly.pdbx_strand_id
1 'polypeptide(L)'
;MIRLLVILVCGVPLFLRAQVPLPVITSEDRFFIFHDGRFEQMEPRPPKKALAMNGQFVYQDQQGQLKIFLPEGRRLHLLDRRSDIVLKGTRKRVAWMAMDTLKTVREGRAVILAENVQRFTVGDSIMVLLDSARHEMIALWKRTATTLATVQPGSESAQWAQGSNTVVFFNKEAGSLFAYYHGSVKLLCDSTDVGIVATGGDIVGYWHGGKRNFRAYYKGADVELADLRPARVLAGEGLLAFVDANGRLKCFEQGVLHTVLDEAPTDFWVKDSLLLFLHDGRLNLFQHGSATVVEPYVPEQWQVEGGLLAYLDINRELRGIVNGERFRFGKEANINGFELFGDAVIYRSPLGPMVVATKRRIDEY
;
A
#
# COMPACT_ATOMS: atom_id res chain seq x y z
N MET A 1 1.16 -55.84 30.93
CA MET A 1 1.78 -54.87 30.00
C MET A 1 0.68 -54.02 29.38
N ILE A 2 0.43 -52.83 29.94
CA ILE A 2 -0.54 -51.86 29.41
C ILE A 2 0.29 -50.80 28.67
N ARG A 3 0.16 -50.72 27.35
CA ARG A 3 0.78 -49.66 26.54
C ARG A 3 -0.19 -48.47 26.51
N LEU A 4 0.20 -47.38 27.18
CA LEU A 4 -0.43 -46.07 27.08
C LEU A 4 -0.08 -45.47 25.71
N LEU A 5 -1.09 -45.22 24.87
CA LEU A 5 -0.95 -44.45 23.63
C LEU A 5 -1.17 -42.96 23.97
N VAL A 6 -0.09 -42.18 24.00
CA VAL A 6 -0.16 -40.72 24.14
C VAL A 6 -0.45 -40.14 22.76
N ILE A 7 -1.68 -39.67 22.53
CA ILE A 7 -2.03 -38.89 21.35
C ILE A 7 -1.54 -37.46 21.58
N LEU A 8 -0.43 -37.10 20.93
CA LEU A 8 0.07 -35.74 20.85
C LEU A 8 -0.86 -34.94 19.92
N VAL A 9 -1.76 -34.14 20.49
CA VAL A 9 -2.54 -33.16 19.73
C VAL A 9 -1.59 -32.02 19.35
N CYS A 10 -1.02 -32.08 18.15
CA CYS A 10 -0.37 -30.95 17.52
C CYS A 10 -1.41 -29.85 17.28
N GLY A 11 -1.51 -28.90 18.22
CA GLY A 11 -2.23 -27.65 18.01
C GLY A 11 -1.58 -26.91 16.85
N VAL A 12 -2.29 -26.82 15.73
CA VAL A 12 -1.96 -25.88 14.66
C VAL A 12 -2.05 -24.49 15.28
N PRO A 13 -0.98 -23.67 15.27
CA PRO A 13 -1.11 -22.30 15.72
C PRO A 13 -2.10 -21.60 14.80
N LEU A 14 -3.26 -21.23 15.35
CA LEU A 14 -4.11 -20.22 14.76
C LEU A 14 -3.24 -18.98 14.63
N PHE A 15 -2.78 -18.68 13.41
CA PHE A 15 -2.28 -17.37 13.08
C PHE A 15 -3.44 -16.39 13.29
N LEU A 16 -3.54 -15.87 14.51
CA LEU A 16 -4.27 -14.64 14.79
C LEU A 16 -3.60 -13.58 13.94
N ARG A 17 -4.14 -13.34 12.73
CA ARG A 17 -3.83 -12.10 12.03
C ARG A 17 -4.31 -10.99 12.97
N ALA A 18 -3.38 -10.20 13.48
CA ALA A 18 -3.72 -9.02 14.26
C ALA A 18 -4.73 -8.19 13.47
N GLN A 19 -5.93 -8.03 14.00
CA GLN A 19 -6.98 -7.23 13.38
C GLN A 19 -6.46 -5.81 13.22
N VAL A 20 -6.71 -5.19 12.06
CA VAL A 20 -6.45 -3.76 11.86
C VAL A 20 -7.40 -3.01 12.81
N PRO A 21 -6.91 -2.18 13.76
CA PRO A 21 -7.80 -1.38 14.59
C PRO A 21 -8.46 -0.32 13.70
N LEU A 22 -9.78 -0.22 13.82
CA LEU A 22 -10.61 0.50 12.86
C LEU A 22 -11.09 1.84 13.41
N PRO A 23 -10.86 2.96 12.69
CA PRO A 23 -11.38 4.26 13.12
C PRO A 23 -12.89 4.35 12.91
N VAL A 24 -13.63 4.71 13.94
CA VAL A 24 -15.08 4.90 13.85
C VAL A 24 -15.43 6.29 14.34
N ILE A 25 -16.07 7.09 13.47
CA ILE A 25 -16.61 8.41 13.80
C ILE A 25 -18.12 8.28 13.87
N THR A 26 -18.67 8.54 15.05
CA THR A 26 -20.12 8.49 15.29
C THR A 26 -20.84 9.70 14.69
N SER A 27 -22.19 9.67 14.64
CA SER A 27 -22.99 10.85 14.24
C SER A 27 -22.85 12.05 15.18
N GLU A 28 -22.36 11.84 16.41
CA GLU A 28 -22.08 12.89 17.39
C GLU A 28 -20.62 13.36 17.35
N ASP A 29 -19.89 13.08 16.26
CA ASP A 29 -18.48 13.43 16.07
C ASP A 29 -17.52 12.85 17.13
N ARG A 30 -17.95 11.84 17.89
CA ARG A 30 -17.06 11.13 18.82
C ARG A 30 -16.19 10.12 18.08
N PHE A 31 -14.92 10.04 18.47
CA PHE A 31 -13.93 9.16 17.87
C PHE A 31 -13.74 7.89 18.70
N PHE A 32 -13.97 6.75 18.06
CA PHE A 32 -13.80 5.41 18.59
C PHE A 32 -12.79 4.63 17.77
N ILE A 33 -12.19 3.63 18.41
CA ILE A 33 -11.48 2.57 17.70
C ILE A 33 -12.21 1.26 17.95
N PHE A 34 -12.54 0.56 16.87
CA PHE A 34 -13.05 -0.81 16.95
C PHE A 34 -11.89 -1.80 16.87
N HIS A 35 -11.79 -2.67 17.87
CA HIS A 35 -10.82 -3.75 17.94
C HIS A 35 -11.37 -4.91 18.79
N ASP A 36 -11.07 -6.15 18.41
CA ASP A 36 -11.49 -7.37 19.13
C ASP A 36 -13.00 -7.43 19.42
N GLY A 37 -13.83 -6.91 18.50
CA GLY A 37 -15.29 -6.92 18.65
C GLY A 37 -15.84 -5.87 19.62
N ARG A 38 -15.04 -4.87 20.00
CA ARG A 38 -15.42 -3.83 20.95
C ARG A 38 -15.11 -2.45 20.40
N PHE A 39 -15.98 -1.49 20.70
CA PHE A 39 -15.76 -0.08 20.43
C PHE A 39 -15.19 0.59 21.68
N GLU A 40 -14.03 1.22 21.54
CA GLU A 40 -13.35 1.95 22.61
C GLU A 40 -13.29 3.44 22.25
N GLN A 41 -13.92 4.28 23.07
CA GLN A 41 -13.87 5.73 22.86
C GLN A 41 -12.46 6.24 23.12
N MET A 42 -11.88 6.92 22.14
CA MET A 42 -10.51 7.46 22.24
C MET A 42 -10.52 8.95 22.52
N GLU A 43 -11.29 9.71 21.75
CA GLU A 43 -11.32 11.17 21.83
C GLU A 43 -12.76 11.69 21.71
N PRO A 44 -13.09 12.83 22.34
CA PRO A 44 -14.42 13.43 22.22
C PRO A 44 -14.69 14.06 20.85
N ARG A 45 -13.67 14.18 19.99
CA ARG A 45 -13.75 14.77 18.64
C ARG A 45 -12.93 13.95 17.65
N PRO A 46 -13.20 14.02 16.33
CA PRO A 46 -12.45 13.28 15.34
C PRO A 46 -10.98 13.72 15.29
N PRO A 47 -10.04 12.82 14.96
CA PRO A 47 -8.64 13.18 14.82
C PRO A 47 -8.42 14.10 13.61
N LYS A 48 -7.39 14.94 13.67
CA LYS A 48 -6.96 15.78 12.53
C LYS A 48 -6.35 14.95 11.40
N LYS A 49 -5.65 13.88 11.77
CA LYS A 49 -5.02 12.91 10.86
C LYS A 49 -5.12 11.52 11.49
N ALA A 50 -5.34 10.51 10.68
CA ALA A 50 -5.45 9.12 11.12
C ALA A 50 -4.79 8.19 10.10
N LEU A 51 -4.15 7.13 10.60
CA LEU A 51 -3.55 6.06 9.83
C LEU A 51 -3.86 4.72 10.51
N ALA A 52 -4.73 3.94 9.88
CA ALA A 52 -4.96 2.55 10.26
C ALA A 52 -3.84 1.67 9.68
N MET A 53 -3.32 0.77 10.50
CA MET A 53 -2.19 -0.08 10.15
C MET A 53 -2.42 -1.49 10.70
N ASN A 54 -1.67 -2.46 10.18
CA ASN A 54 -1.72 -3.84 10.65
C ASN A 54 -1.34 -3.90 12.14
N GLY A 55 -2.31 -4.21 12.99
CA GLY A 55 -2.14 -4.35 14.44
C GLY A 55 -1.93 -3.05 15.21
N GLN A 56 -2.06 -1.87 14.59
CA GLN A 56 -1.91 -0.60 15.30
C GLN A 56 -2.66 0.53 14.59
N PHE A 57 -2.93 1.62 15.32
CA PHE A 57 -3.59 2.78 14.76
C PHE A 57 -2.92 4.07 15.25
N VAL A 58 -2.55 4.96 14.33
CA VAL A 58 -1.83 6.20 14.65
C VAL A 58 -2.69 7.39 14.29
N TYR A 59 -2.82 8.34 15.20
CA TYR A 59 -3.61 9.54 14.94
C TYR A 59 -3.06 10.78 15.61
N GLN A 60 -3.40 11.93 15.02
CA GLN A 60 -3.16 13.24 15.59
C GLN A 60 -4.46 13.80 16.15
N ASP A 61 -4.50 14.10 17.45
CA ASP A 61 -5.69 14.64 18.10
C ASP A 61 -5.94 16.13 17.76
N GLN A 62 -6.97 16.72 18.35
CA GLN A 62 -7.33 18.12 18.13
C GLN A 62 -6.30 19.10 18.70
N GLN A 63 -5.57 18.71 19.74
CA GLN A 63 -4.45 19.46 20.31
C GLN A 63 -3.18 19.36 19.44
N GLY A 64 -3.18 18.47 18.45
CA GLY A 64 -2.05 18.21 17.57
C GLY A 64 -1.09 17.15 18.10
N GLN A 65 -1.41 16.48 19.22
CA GLN A 65 -0.55 15.43 19.77
C GLN A 65 -0.67 14.16 18.93
N LEU A 66 0.47 13.56 18.61
CA LEU A 66 0.54 12.29 17.92
C LEU A 66 0.45 11.15 18.93
N LYS A 67 -0.53 10.27 18.75
CA LYS A 67 -0.78 9.11 19.60
C LYS A 67 -0.78 7.83 18.76
N ILE A 68 -0.43 6.73 19.40
CA ILE A 68 -0.61 5.39 18.83
C ILE A 68 -1.45 4.54 19.76
N PHE A 69 -2.42 3.87 19.15
CA PHE A 69 -3.18 2.79 19.74
C PHE A 69 -2.56 1.44 19.36
N LEU A 70 -2.28 0.63 20.38
CA LEU A 70 -1.83 -0.76 20.28
C LEU A 70 -2.88 -1.65 20.96
N PRO A 71 -3.47 -2.65 20.28
CA PRO A 71 -4.45 -3.55 20.89
C PRO A 71 -3.90 -4.30 22.11
N GLU A 72 -2.62 -4.65 22.05
CA GLU A 72 -1.92 -5.40 23.10
C GLU A 72 -1.24 -4.47 24.12
N GLY A 73 -1.33 -4.82 25.41
CA GLY A 73 -0.64 -4.14 26.50
C GLY A 73 -1.24 -2.78 26.86
N ARG A 74 -0.39 -1.76 27.05
CA ARG A 74 -0.87 -0.39 27.29
C ARG A 74 -1.43 0.13 25.98
N ARG A 75 -2.74 0.35 25.94
CA ARG A 75 -3.44 0.60 24.67
C ARG A 75 -3.06 1.92 23.99
N LEU A 76 -2.92 3.00 24.75
CA LEU A 76 -2.68 4.32 24.20
C LEU A 76 -1.33 4.89 24.66
N HIS A 77 -0.51 5.29 23.69
CA HIS A 77 0.80 5.90 23.89
C HIS A 77 0.88 7.25 23.21
N LEU A 78 1.43 8.24 23.92
CA LEU A 78 1.79 9.54 23.35
C LEU A 78 3.16 9.42 22.66
N LEU A 79 3.22 9.74 21.37
CA LEU A 79 4.43 9.68 20.56
C LEU A 79 5.10 11.04 20.42
N ASP A 80 4.33 12.10 20.19
CA ASP A 80 4.84 13.45 20.02
C ASP A 80 3.81 14.48 20.51
N ARG A 81 4.28 15.58 21.10
CA ARG A 81 3.43 16.68 21.58
C ARG A 81 3.31 17.82 20.58
N ARG A 82 4.14 17.83 19.54
CA ARG A 82 4.18 18.88 18.52
C ARG A 82 3.02 18.73 17.54
N SER A 83 2.40 19.85 17.20
CA SER A 83 1.27 19.92 16.26
C SER A 83 1.71 20.00 14.80
N ASP A 84 2.89 20.57 14.54
CA ASP A 84 3.51 20.78 13.24
C ASP A 84 4.35 19.57 12.81
N ILE A 85 3.67 18.45 12.54
CA ILE A 85 4.31 17.22 12.05
C ILE A 85 3.89 16.87 10.62
N VAL A 86 4.85 16.32 9.88
CA VAL A 86 4.60 15.66 8.60
C VAL A 86 4.52 14.16 8.88
N LEU A 87 3.30 13.63 8.97
CA LEU A 87 3.02 12.21 9.22
C LEU A 87 2.85 11.46 7.89
N LYS A 88 3.57 10.35 7.71
CA LYS A 88 3.42 9.43 6.58
C LYS A 88 3.44 7.98 7.06
N GLY A 89 2.70 7.12 6.39
CA GLY A 89 2.71 5.71 6.73
C GLY A 89 2.15 4.82 5.64
N THR A 90 2.38 3.53 5.83
CA THR A 90 1.77 2.41 5.13
C THR A 90 1.07 1.52 6.15
N ARG A 91 0.54 0.39 5.71
CA ARG A 91 -0.07 -0.60 6.59
C ARG A 91 0.92 -1.25 7.56
N LYS A 92 2.22 -1.18 7.30
CA LYS A 92 3.25 -1.84 8.12
C LYS A 92 4.20 -0.88 8.81
N ARG A 93 4.27 0.39 8.38
CA ARG A 93 5.24 1.35 8.90
C ARG A 93 4.68 2.75 8.98
N VAL A 94 5.08 3.47 10.02
CA VAL A 94 4.78 4.90 10.18
C VAL A 94 6.06 5.64 10.47
N ALA A 95 6.18 6.84 9.93
CA ALA A 95 7.21 7.78 10.32
C ALA A 95 6.64 9.19 10.28
N TRP A 96 7.20 10.05 11.12
CA TRP A 96 6.84 11.45 11.13
C TRP A 96 8.08 12.30 11.28
N MET A 97 8.02 13.46 10.65
CA MET A 97 9.04 14.48 10.78
C MET A 97 8.49 15.60 11.64
N ALA A 98 9.25 15.96 12.67
CA ALA A 98 8.97 17.10 13.53
C ALA A 98 10.18 18.04 13.46
N MET A 99 9.96 19.24 12.90
CA MET A 99 11.06 20.11 12.43
C MET A 99 11.89 19.37 11.36
N ASP A 100 13.15 19.07 11.64
CA ASP A 100 14.09 18.34 10.77
C ASP A 100 14.42 16.93 11.31
N THR A 101 13.77 16.50 12.39
CA THR A 101 14.02 15.20 13.02
C THR A 101 13.00 14.19 12.54
N LEU A 102 13.45 13.16 11.83
CA LEU A 102 12.64 12.02 11.41
C LEU A 102 12.57 10.98 12.52
N LYS A 103 11.35 10.59 12.88
CA LYS A 103 11.05 9.62 13.92
C LYS A 103 10.17 8.49 13.39
N THR A 104 10.21 7.34 14.06
CA THR A 104 9.31 6.22 13.85
C THR A 104 8.87 5.63 15.18
N VAL A 105 7.99 4.63 15.16
CA VAL A 105 7.59 3.88 16.35
C VAL A 105 8.38 2.58 16.45
N ARG A 106 8.88 2.28 17.64
CA ARG A 106 9.32 0.93 18.04
C ARG A 106 8.74 0.62 19.40
N GLU A 107 8.06 -0.52 19.53
CA GLU A 107 7.50 -0.99 20.81
C GLU A 107 6.65 0.09 21.52
N GLY A 108 5.79 0.77 20.75
CA GLY A 108 4.92 1.83 21.26
C GLY A 108 5.62 3.14 21.65
N ARG A 109 6.92 3.30 21.35
CA ARG A 109 7.70 4.49 21.66
C ARG A 109 8.25 5.16 20.42
N ALA A 110 8.35 6.49 20.48
CA ALA A 110 9.02 7.26 19.45
C ALA A 110 10.54 7.00 19.49
N VAL A 111 11.12 6.74 18.32
CA VAL A 111 12.56 6.54 18.12
C VAL A 111 13.02 7.46 17.01
N ILE A 112 14.10 8.21 17.25
CA ILE A 112 14.75 9.05 16.24
C ILE A 112 15.46 8.14 15.24
N LEU A 113 15.24 8.40 13.95
CA LEU A 113 15.89 7.70 12.85
C LEU A 113 17.00 8.51 12.21
N ALA A 114 16.76 9.80 12.03
CA ALA A 114 17.68 10.73 11.41
C ALA A 114 17.34 12.17 11.83
N GLU A 115 18.35 13.04 11.77
CA GLU A 115 18.25 14.48 11.93
C GLU A 115 18.60 15.16 10.60
N ASN A 116 18.37 16.47 10.48
CA ASN A 116 18.58 17.21 9.22
C ASN A 116 17.79 16.64 8.04
N VAL A 117 16.59 16.10 8.27
CA VAL A 117 15.76 15.55 7.21
C VAL A 117 14.95 16.66 6.56
N GLN A 118 15.13 16.83 5.25
CA GLN A 118 14.35 17.80 4.47
C GLN A 118 13.02 17.20 4.00
N ARG A 119 13.06 15.94 3.55
CA ARG A 119 11.92 15.21 3.01
C ARG A 119 12.11 13.72 3.16
N PHE A 120 11.01 12.98 3.21
CA PHE A 120 11.03 11.51 3.31
C PHE A 120 9.82 10.84 2.68
N THR A 121 9.95 9.55 2.37
CA THR A 121 8.88 8.64 1.92
C THR A 121 8.93 7.35 2.74
N VAL A 122 7.77 6.72 2.93
CA VAL A 122 7.61 5.51 3.73
C VAL A 122 7.02 4.41 2.86
N GLY A 123 7.66 3.25 2.89
CA GLY A 123 7.20 2.00 2.30
C GLY A 123 7.13 0.96 3.40
N ASP A 124 6.53 -0.19 3.08
CA ASP A 124 6.37 -1.29 4.03
C ASP A 124 7.70 -1.76 4.64
N SER A 125 8.74 -1.86 3.81
CA SER A 125 10.05 -2.38 4.22
C SER A 125 11.16 -1.33 4.23
N ILE A 126 10.96 -0.20 3.56
CA ILE A 126 11.99 0.81 3.32
C ILE A 126 11.48 2.22 3.62
N MET A 127 12.38 3.09 4.07
CA MET A 127 12.15 4.54 4.06
C MET A 127 13.25 5.20 3.25
N VAL A 128 12.92 6.25 2.52
CA VAL A 128 13.91 7.08 1.83
C VAL A 128 13.82 8.48 2.40
N LEU A 129 14.96 9.09 2.67
CA LEU A 129 15.06 10.46 3.15
C LEU A 129 16.10 11.24 2.35
N LEU A 130 15.95 12.57 2.36
CA LEU A 130 16.96 13.51 1.91
C LEU A 130 17.52 14.23 3.13
N ASP A 131 18.81 14.03 3.38
CA ASP A 131 19.59 14.72 4.41
C ASP A 131 20.02 16.09 3.87
N SER A 132 19.59 17.17 4.53
CA SER A 132 19.88 18.55 4.13
C SER A 132 21.31 18.98 4.47
N ALA A 133 21.93 18.37 5.48
CA ALA A 133 23.29 18.72 5.90
C ALA A 133 24.34 18.06 5.00
N ARG A 134 24.07 16.82 4.56
CA ARG A 134 24.96 16.05 3.66
C ARG A 134 24.60 16.20 2.20
N HIS A 135 23.41 16.70 1.90
CA HIS A 135 22.81 16.68 0.57
C HIS A 135 22.76 15.25 -0.01
N GLU A 136 22.46 14.26 0.82
CA GLU A 136 22.44 12.85 0.44
C GLU A 136 21.03 12.28 0.48
N MET A 137 20.69 11.49 -0.54
CA MET A 137 19.53 10.62 -0.51
C MET A 137 19.91 9.29 0.14
N ILE A 138 19.19 8.92 1.20
CA ILE A 138 19.50 7.75 2.03
C ILE A 138 18.31 6.80 2.07
N ALA A 139 18.55 5.51 1.83
CA ALA A 139 17.62 4.42 2.09
C ALA A 139 17.85 3.83 3.49
N LEU A 140 16.77 3.71 4.27
CA LEU A 140 16.75 3.01 5.56
C LEU A 140 16.03 1.66 5.40
N TRP A 141 16.79 0.56 5.45
CA TRP A 141 16.29 -0.80 5.35
C TRP A 141 16.90 -1.68 6.43
N LYS A 142 16.08 -2.45 7.17
CA LYS A 142 16.51 -3.33 8.27
C LYS A 142 17.50 -2.69 9.26
N ARG A 143 17.32 -1.39 9.58
CA ARG A 143 18.18 -0.57 10.45
C ARG A 143 19.54 -0.18 9.85
N THR A 144 19.81 -0.55 8.61
CA THR A 144 20.98 -0.09 7.85
C THR A 144 20.59 1.14 7.03
N ALA A 145 21.46 2.14 7.05
CA ALA A 145 21.40 3.30 6.17
C ALA A 145 22.32 3.07 4.97
N THR A 146 21.80 3.29 3.77
CA THR A 146 22.57 3.21 2.52
C THR A 146 22.42 4.51 1.75
N THR A 147 23.53 5.21 1.50
CA THR A 147 23.55 6.38 0.61
C THR A 147 23.28 5.92 -0.82
N LEU A 148 22.25 6.48 -1.44
CA LEU A 148 21.80 6.15 -2.79
C LEU A 148 22.41 7.09 -3.83
N ALA A 149 22.40 8.39 -3.54
CA ALA A 149 22.90 9.42 -4.43
C ALA A 149 23.19 10.71 -3.65
N THR A 150 24.12 11.51 -4.16
CA THR A 150 24.29 12.91 -3.75
C THR A 150 23.35 13.79 -4.57
N VAL A 151 22.71 14.75 -3.92
CA VAL A 151 21.77 15.69 -4.54
C VAL A 151 22.45 17.05 -4.65
N GLN A 152 22.52 17.60 -5.86
CA GLN A 152 23.09 18.94 -6.03
C GLN A 152 22.22 20.01 -5.32
N PRO A 153 22.84 20.99 -4.62
CA PRO A 153 22.14 22.12 -4.06
C PRO A 153 21.29 22.83 -5.12
N GLY A 154 20.02 23.08 -4.85
CA GLY A 154 19.10 23.75 -5.79
C GLY A 154 18.37 22.84 -6.78
N SER A 155 18.57 21.51 -6.76
CA SER A 155 17.72 20.59 -7.52
C SER A 155 16.30 20.55 -6.93
N GLU A 156 15.33 21.16 -7.61
CA GLU A 156 13.96 21.40 -7.11
C GLU A 156 13.12 20.13 -6.85
N SER A 157 13.46 18.95 -7.39
CA SER A 157 12.58 17.77 -7.33
C SER A 157 13.21 16.51 -6.71
N ALA A 158 12.35 15.68 -6.14
CA ALA A 158 12.66 14.32 -5.70
C ALA A 158 12.76 13.44 -6.94
N GLN A 159 13.96 13.00 -7.29
CA GLN A 159 14.20 12.19 -8.48
C GLN A 159 14.05 10.69 -8.20
N TRP A 160 13.14 10.33 -7.28
CA TRP A 160 12.88 8.94 -6.95
C TRP A 160 11.39 8.60 -6.98
N ALA A 161 11.11 7.36 -7.35
CA ALA A 161 9.84 6.69 -7.17
C ALA A 161 10.06 5.51 -6.20
N GLN A 162 9.06 5.22 -5.37
CA GLN A 162 9.18 4.22 -4.32
C GLN A 162 7.96 3.30 -4.32
N GLY A 163 8.21 1.99 -4.26
CA GLY A 163 7.25 0.95 -3.93
C GLY A 163 7.40 0.48 -2.47
N SER A 164 6.77 -0.62 -2.11
CA SER A 164 6.79 -1.14 -0.73
C SER A 164 8.19 -1.49 -0.21
N ASN A 165 9.09 -1.96 -1.07
CA ASN A 165 10.44 -2.38 -0.72
C ASN A 165 11.49 -2.06 -1.79
N THR A 166 11.10 -1.31 -2.82
CA THR A 166 11.95 -0.93 -3.96
C THR A 166 11.96 0.57 -4.11
N VAL A 167 13.11 1.14 -4.48
CA VAL A 167 13.25 2.56 -4.79
C VAL A 167 13.95 2.67 -6.13
N VAL A 168 13.42 3.48 -7.02
CA VAL A 168 14.05 3.83 -8.28
C VAL A 168 14.43 5.28 -8.22
N PHE A 169 15.65 5.60 -8.66
CA PHE A 169 16.11 6.97 -8.69
C PHE A 169 16.98 7.25 -9.90
N PHE A 170 16.84 8.46 -10.43
CA PHE A 170 17.69 8.94 -11.51
C PHE A 170 18.86 9.71 -10.92
N ASN A 171 20.07 9.32 -11.29
CA ASN A 171 21.27 10.09 -11.00
C ASN A 171 21.59 10.95 -12.23
N LYS A 172 21.33 12.26 -12.14
CA LYS A 172 21.61 13.21 -13.22
C LYS A 172 23.08 13.30 -13.57
N GLU A 173 23.99 13.24 -12.60
CA GLU A 173 25.43 13.34 -12.84
C GLU A 173 25.93 12.14 -13.64
N ALA A 174 25.45 10.94 -13.28
CA ALA A 174 25.78 9.70 -13.98
C ALA A 174 24.94 9.46 -15.25
N GLY A 175 23.92 10.29 -15.52
CA GLY A 175 22.96 10.07 -16.61
C GLY A 175 22.30 8.69 -16.57
N SER A 176 22.08 8.15 -15.36
CA SER A 176 21.81 6.73 -15.14
C SER A 176 20.64 6.49 -14.19
N LEU A 177 19.84 5.47 -14.48
CA LEU A 177 18.73 5.00 -13.68
C LEU A 177 19.17 3.85 -12.78
N PHE A 178 18.91 3.97 -11.49
CA PHE A 178 19.24 2.96 -10.49
C PHE A 178 18.01 2.44 -9.77
N ALA A 179 18.08 1.19 -9.29
CA ALA A 179 17.15 0.63 -8.34
C ALA A 179 17.87 0.21 -7.06
N TYR A 180 17.28 0.54 -5.92
CA TYR A 180 17.62 -0.06 -4.64
C TYR A 180 16.61 -1.13 -4.29
N TYR A 181 17.10 -2.33 -3.98
CA TYR A 181 16.29 -3.46 -3.56
C TYR A 181 17.06 -4.31 -2.54
N HIS A 182 16.46 -4.53 -1.35
CA HIS A 182 17.01 -5.38 -0.28
C HIS A 182 18.50 -5.14 0.05
N GLY A 183 18.91 -3.88 0.20
CA GLY A 183 20.29 -3.53 0.58
C GLY A 183 21.25 -3.34 -0.59
N SER A 184 20.83 -3.67 -1.82
CA SER A 184 21.68 -3.58 -3.01
C SER A 184 21.21 -2.47 -3.94
N VAL A 185 22.16 -1.68 -4.44
CA VAL A 185 21.94 -0.71 -5.53
C VAL A 185 22.35 -1.36 -6.84
N LYS A 186 21.47 -1.29 -7.85
CA LYS A 186 21.69 -1.84 -9.18
C LYS A 186 21.49 -0.75 -10.24
N LEU A 187 22.41 -0.66 -11.19
CA LEU A 187 22.23 0.11 -12.42
C LEU A 187 21.19 -0.59 -13.31
N LEU A 188 20.08 0.08 -13.61
CA LEU A 188 19.04 -0.44 -14.52
C LEU A 188 19.31 -0.07 -15.97
N CYS A 189 19.72 1.18 -16.19
CA CYS A 189 20.01 1.74 -17.51
C CYS A 189 20.94 2.96 -17.39
N ASP A 190 21.89 3.05 -18.30
CA ASP A 190 22.84 4.14 -18.50
C ASP A 190 22.38 5.08 -19.62
N SER A 191 21.11 5.49 -19.57
CA SER A 191 20.51 6.34 -20.59
C SER A 191 19.80 7.54 -19.99
N THR A 192 19.91 8.67 -20.67
CA THR A 192 19.22 9.92 -20.33
C THR A 192 17.76 9.94 -20.80
N ASP A 193 17.34 9.02 -21.67
CA ASP A 193 15.95 8.87 -22.13
C ASP A 193 15.16 7.94 -21.19
N VAL A 194 15.07 8.33 -19.91
CA VAL A 194 14.25 7.65 -18.92
C VAL A 194 12.80 8.16 -19.02
N GLY A 195 12.19 7.96 -20.18
CA GLY A 195 10.84 8.46 -20.44
C GLY A 195 9.74 7.58 -19.84
N ILE A 196 10.06 6.36 -19.39
CA ILE A 196 9.09 5.41 -18.81
C ILE A 196 9.73 4.65 -17.65
N VAL A 197 9.16 4.84 -16.46
CA VAL A 197 9.49 4.09 -15.23
C VAL A 197 8.21 3.90 -14.42
N ALA A 198 7.97 2.69 -13.93
CA ALA A 198 6.94 2.38 -12.96
C ALA A 198 7.55 1.56 -11.82
N THR A 199 7.37 2.02 -10.58
CA THR A 199 7.94 1.38 -9.39
C THR A 199 6.85 0.77 -8.53
N GLY A 200 7.02 -0.50 -8.17
CA GLY A 200 6.14 -1.25 -7.30
C GLY A 200 6.91 -2.01 -6.22
N GLY A 201 6.21 -2.79 -5.40
CA GLY A 201 6.86 -3.75 -4.50
C GLY A 201 7.45 -4.90 -5.30
N ASP A 202 8.72 -5.26 -5.04
CA ASP A 202 9.46 -6.31 -5.74
C ASP A 202 9.66 -6.13 -7.26
N ILE A 203 9.16 -5.04 -7.85
CA ILE A 203 9.18 -4.85 -9.31
C ILE A 203 9.43 -3.40 -9.72
N VAL A 204 10.19 -3.23 -10.80
CA VAL A 204 10.36 -1.96 -11.52
C VAL A 204 10.20 -2.21 -13.00
N GLY A 205 9.21 -1.60 -13.66
CA GLY A 205 9.16 -1.54 -15.11
C GLY A 205 9.90 -0.31 -15.63
N TYR A 206 10.73 -0.44 -16.65
CA TYR A 206 11.47 0.68 -17.22
C TYR A 206 11.79 0.49 -18.70
N TRP A 207 11.87 1.60 -19.44
CA TRP A 207 12.37 1.61 -20.82
C TRP A 207 13.89 1.72 -20.81
N HIS A 208 14.57 0.81 -21.51
CA HIS A 208 16.02 0.87 -21.67
C HIS A 208 16.36 1.55 -23.00
N GLY A 209 16.65 2.86 -22.96
CA GLY A 209 16.91 3.66 -24.17
C GLY A 209 17.98 3.08 -25.10
N GLY A 210 19.12 2.63 -24.55
CA GLY A 210 20.22 2.05 -25.34
C GLY A 210 19.89 0.72 -26.04
N LYS A 211 19.16 -0.18 -25.36
CA LYS A 211 18.73 -1.48 -25.92
C LYS A 211 17.43 -1.39 -26.70
N ARG A 212 16.70 -0.28 -26.56
CA ARG A 212 15.39 -0.04 -27.16
C ARG A 212 14.38 -1.14 -26.85
N ASN A 213 14.36 -1.61 -25.60
CA ASN A 213 13.39 -2.58 -25.13
C ASN A 213 12.81 -2.15 -23.77
N PHE A 214 11.60 -2.63 -23.50
CA PHE A 214 10.93 -2.47 -22.22
C PHE A 214 11.25 -3.66 -21.33
N ARG A 215 11.71 -3.38 -20.11
CA ARG A 215 12.22 -4.39 -19.18
C ARG A 215 11.56 -4.25 -17.82
N ALA A 216 11.58 -5.34 -17.06
CA ALA A 216 11.28 -5.34 -15.65
C ALA A 216 12.50 -5.80 -14.84
N TYR A 217 12.81 -5.08 -13.77
CA TYR A 217 13.64 -5.60 -12.69
C TYR A 217 12.72 -6.21 -11.64
N TYR A 218 12.66 -7.54 -11.58
CA TYR A 218 11.74 -8.30 -10.73
C TYR A 218 12.53 -9.18 -9.76
N LYS A 219 12.35 -8.96 -8.45
CA LYS A 219 12.99 -9.74 -7.37
C LYS A 219 14.50 -9.96 -7.54
N GLY A 220 15.22 -8.98 -8.08
CA GLY A 220 16.67 -9.07 -8.30
C GLY A 220 17.12 -9.45 -9.71
N ALA A 221 16.20 -9.87 -10.59
CA ALA A 221 16.52 -10.28 -11.97
C ALA A 221 15.99 -9.28 -12.99
N ASP A 222 16.69 -9.09 -14.11
CA ASP A 222 16.17 -8.34 -15.26
C ASP A 222 15.46 -9.27 -16.22
N VAL A 223 14.26 -8.88 -16.64
CA VAL A 223 13.43 -9.60 -17.60
C VAL A 223 13.06 -8.63 -18.72
N GLU A 224 13.21 -9.06 -19.96
CA GLU A 224 12.70 -8.31 -21.11
C GLU A 224 11.22 -8.61 -21.32
N LEU A 225 10.41 -7.57 -21.52
CA LEU A 225 8.96 -7.70 -21.62
C LEU A 225 8.41 -7.33 -23.00
N ALA A 226 9.07 -6.43 -23.71
CA ALA A 226 8.71 -6.04 -25.07
C ALA A 226 9.86 -5.35 -25.79
N ASP A 227 9.92 -5.49 -27.11
CA ASP A 227 10.90 -4.83 -27.99
C ASP A 227 10.54 -3.40 -28.37
N LEU A 228 9.36 -2.93 -27.94
CA LEU A 228 8.85 -1.61 -28.27
C LEU A 228 8.41 -0.88 -27.00
N ARG A 229 8.46 0.45 -27.08
CA ARG A 229 8.14 1.33 -25.96
C ARG A 229 6.64 1.22 -25.66
N PRO A 230 6.23 0.90 -24.43
CA PRO A 230 4.81 0.82 -24.08
C PRO A 230 4.19 2.21 -24.08
N ALA A 231 2.89 2.28 -24.37
CA ALA A 231 2.14 3.54 -24.34
C ALA A 231 1.89 4.01 -22.89
N ARG A 232 1.66 3.05 -21.98
CA ARG A 232 1.40 3.30 -20.56
C ARG A 232 1.84 2.10 -19.74
N VAL A 233 2.32 2.34 -18.53
CA VAL A 233 2.75 1.32 -17.58
C VAL A 233 2.33 1.72 -16.17
N LEU A 234 1.89 0.75 -15.37
CA LEU A 234 1.66 0.88 -13.93
C LEU A 234 2.24 -0.33 -13.20
N ALA A 235 2.76 -0.11 -11.99
CA ALA A 235 3.35 -1.13 -11.15
C ALA A 235 2.65 -1.19 -9.78
N GLY A 236 2.60 -2.39 -9.21
CA GLY A 236 2.03 -2.68 -7.90
C GLY A 236 2.91 -3.62 -7.09
N GLU A 237 2.33 -4.43 -6.22
CA GLU A 237 3.03 -5.43 -5.42
C GLU A 237 3.29 -6.69 -6.28
N GLY A 238 4.48 -6.78 -6.86
CA GLY A 238 4.93 -7.91 -7.68
C GLY A 238 4.23 -8.04 -9.03
N LEU A 239 3.48 -7.01 -9.44
CA LEU A 239 2.68 -6.95 -10.66
C LEU A 239 3.03 -5.71 -11.47
N LEU A 240 3.14 -5.86 -12.79
CA LEU A 240 3.38 -4.77 -13.73
C LEU A 240 2.44 -4.89 -14.93
N ALA A 241 1.57 -3.91 -15.12
CA ALA A 241 0.64 -3.86 -16.25
C ALA A 241 1.03 -2.76 -17.23
N PHE A 242 0.94 -3.04 -18.53
CA PHE A 242 1.29 -2.08 -19.56
C PHE A 242 0.53 -2.31 -20.86
N VAL A 243 0.38 -1.25 -21.64
CA VAL A 243 -0.17 -1.32 -23.01
C VAL A 243 0.99 -1.34 -23.98
N ASP A 244 1.10 -2.41 -24.77
CA ASP A 244 2.17 -2.56 -25.75
C ASP A 244 1.94 -1.70 -27.01
N ALA A 245 2.91 -1.69 -27.93
CA ALA A 245 2.85 -0.86 -29.13
C ALA A 245 1.72 -1.26 -30.12
N ASN A 246 1.16 -2.47 -29.99
CA ASN A 246 0.00 -2.91 -30.77
C ASN A 246 -1.33 -2.59 -30.06
N GLY A 247 -1.27 -1.88 -28.94
CA GLY A 247 -2.43 -1.57 -28.12
C GLY A 247 -2.83 -2.69 -27.16
N ARG A 248 -2.14 -3.83 -27.09
CA ARG A 248 -2.56 -4.95 -26.23
C ARG A 248 -2.27 -4.66 -24.77
N LEU A 249 -3.23 -4.92 -23.88
CA LEU A 249 -2.98 -4.89 -22.43
C LEU A 249 -2.22 -6.17 -22.03
N LYS A 250 -1.03 -5.98 -21.49
CA LYS A 250 -0.21 -7.06 -20.92
C LYS A 250 -0.02 -6.88 -19.44
N CYS A 251 0.15 -8.00 -18.74
CA CYS A 251 0.44 -8.04 -17.31
C CYS A 251 1.56 -9.02 -17.05
N PHE A 252 2.64 -8.55 -16.42
CA PHE A 252 3.68 -9.40 -15.88
C PHE A 252 3.40 -9.64 -14.40
N GLU A 253 3.13 -10.88 -14.04
CA GLU A 253 2.79 -11.33 -12.69
C GLU A 253 3.56 -12.62 -12.40
N GLN A 254 4.19 -12.71 -11.22
CA GLN A 254 4.87 -13.93 -10.77
C GLN A 254 5.92 -14.52 -11.74
N GLY A 255 6.55 -13.69 -12.57
CA GLY A 255 7.55 -14.13 -13.55
C GLY A 255 6.98 -14.52 -14.92
N VAL A 256 5.66 -14.44 -15.10
CA VAL A 256 4.97 -14.80 -16.35
C VAL A 256 4.38 -13.54 -16.98
N LEU A 257 4.58 -13.39 -18.30
CA LEU A 257 3.96 -12.33 -19.08
C LEU A 257 2.65 -12.84 -19.70
N HIS A 258 1.55 -12.21 -19.35
CA HIS A 258 0.21 -12.51 -19.84
C HIS A 258 -0.24 -11.43 -20.81
N THR A 259 -0.89 -11.83 -21.91
CA THR A 259 -1.77 -10.95 -22.67
C THR A 259 -3.13 -10.98 -21.99
N VAL A 260 -3.52 -9.85 -21.39
CA VAL A 260 -4.79 -9.71 -20.66
C VAL A 260 -5.92 -9.34 -21.61
N LEU A 261 -5.61 -8.49 -22.60
CA LEU A 261 -6.55 -8.05 -23.63
C LEU A 261 -5.81 -7.88 -24.95
N ASP A 262 -6.41 -8.34 -26.05
CA ASP A 262 -5.85 -8.23 -27.40
C ASP A 262 -6.07 -6.84 -28.05
N GLU A 263 -6.51 -5.87 -27.26
CA GLU A 263 -6.75 -4.48 -27.64
C GLU A 263 -6.50 -3.55 -26.45
N ALA A 264 -6.62 -2.24 -26.69
CA ALA A 264 -6.37 -1.23 -25.67
C ALA A 264 -7.58 -1.13 -24.74
N PRO A 265 -7.39 -1.20 -23.41
CA PRO A 265 -8.49 -1.02 -22.48
C PRO A 265 -8.91 0.45 -22.48
N THR A 266 -10.16 0.74 -22.13
CA THR A 266 -10.60 2.12 -21.93
C THR A 266 -9.81 2.78 -20.80
N ASP A 267 -9.58 2.05 -19.71
CA ASP A 267 -8.67 2.44 -18.63
C ASP A 267 -8.21 1.18 -17.87
N PHE A 268 -7.11 1.31 -17.11
CA PHE A 268 -6.65 0.27 -16.19
C PHE A 268 -5.95 0.86 -14.97
N TRP A 269 -5.99 0.12 -13.86
CA TRP A 269 -5.36 0.49 -12.60
C TRP A 269 -4.62 -0.71 -12.04
N VAL A 270 -3.45 -0.43 -11.46
CA VAL A 270 -2.74 -1.40 -10.62
C VAL A 270 -2.83 -0.90 -9.18
N LYS A 271 -3.40 -1.73 -8.30
CA LYS A 271 -3.58 -1.43 -6.87
C LYS A 271 -3.18 -2.65 -6.07
N ASP A 272 -2.20 -2.48 -5.18
CA ASP A 272 -1.51 -3.61 -4.54
C ASP A 272 -1.12 -4.67 -5.57
N SER A 273 -1.57 -5.91 -5.43
CA SER A 273 -1.29 -7.03 -6.35
C SER A 273 -2.44 -7.30 -7.33
N LEU A 274 -3.35 -6.33 -7.56
CA LEU A 274 -4.49 -6.49 -8.47
C LEU A 274 -4.36 -5.57 -9.69
N LEU A 275 -4.76 -6.10 -10.85
CA LEU A 275 -4.98 -5.32 -12.07
C LEU A 275 -6.49 -5.20 -12.33
N LEU A 276 -7.00 -3.97 -12.28
CA LEU A 276 -8.37 -3.64 -12.68
C LEU A 276 -8.33 -3.00 -14.07
N PHE A 277 -9.29 -3.33 -14.93
CA PHE A 277 -9.35 -2.73 -16.26
C PHE A 277 -10.78 -2.64 -16.79
N LEU A 278 -11.02 -1.66 -17.66
CA LEU A 278 -12.27 -1.46 -18.36
C LEU A 278 -12.19 -2.00 -19.78
N HIS A 279 -13.17 -2.84 -20.11
CA HIS A 279 -13.35 -3.39 -21.45
C HIS A 279 -14.86 -3.57 -21.71
N ASP A 280 -15.34 -3.04 -22.83
CA ASP A 280 -16.77 -3.02 -23.21
C ASP A 280 -17.71 -2.48 -22.12
N GLY A 281 -17.29 -1.43 -21.42
CA GLY A 281 -18.05 -0.80 -20.33
C GLY A 281 -18.13 -1.64 -19.04
N ARG A 282 -17.46 -2.78 -18.99
CA ARG A 282 -17.41 -3.67 -17.82
C ARG A 282 -16.14 -3.44 -17.02
N LEU A 283 -16.26 -3.48 -15.69
CA LEU A 283 -15.10 -3.55 -14.82
C LEU A 283 -14.62 -5.00 -14.75
N ASN A 284 -13.35 -5.24 -15.04
CA ASN A 284 -12.71 -6.54 -14.97
C ASN A 284 -11.55 -6.53 -13.97
N LEU A 285 -11.27 -7.69 -13.40
CA LEU A 285 -10.17 -7.95 -12.49
C LEU A 285 -9.28 -9.04 -13.08
N PHE A 286 -7.99 -8.77 -13.22
CA PHE A 286 -6.98 -9.77 -13.54
C PHE A 286 -6.16 -10.10 -12.30
N GLN A 287 -6.08 -11.39 -11.98
CA GLN A 287 -5.27 -11.93 -10.88
C GLN A 287 -4.92 -13.39 -11.17
N HIS A 288 -3.70 -13.81 -10.82
CA HIS A 288 -3.22 -15.18 -10.95
C HIS A 288 -3.38 -15.74 -12.38
N GLY A 289 -3.07 -14.93 -13.39
CA GLY A 289 -3.13 -15.35 -14.79
C GLY A 289 -4.53 -15.42 -15.41
N SER A 290 -5.59 -15.03 -14.69
CA SER A 290 -6.97 -15.08 -15.19
C SER A 290 -7.69 -13.74 -15.03
N ALA A 291 -8.52 -13.40 -16.02
CA ALA A 291 -9.42 -12.25 -15.97
C ALA A 291 -10.84 -12.69 -15.59
N THR A 292 -11.47 -11.97 -14.66
CA THR A 292 -12.85 -12.17 -14.25
C THR A 292 -13.60 -10.83 -14.33
N VAL A 293 -14.81 -10.84 -14.88
CA VAL A 293 -15.69 -9.68 -14.82
C VAL A 293 -16.01 -9.40 -13.35
N VAL A 294 -15.86 -8.16 -12.90
CA VAL A 294 -16.28 -7.70 -11.56
C VAL A 294 -17.75 -7.31 -11.62
N GLU A 295 -18.11 -6.39 -12.50
CA GLU A 295 -19.50 -5.99 -12.73
C GLU A 295 -19.67 -5.62 -14.22
N PRO A 296 -20.89 -5.75 -14.78
CA PRO A 296 -21.18 -5.34 -16.16
C PRO A 296 -21.27 -3.82 -16.34
N TYR A 297 -20.80 -3.05 -15.35
CA TYR A 297 -20.71 -1.59 -15.30
C TYR A 297 -19.51 -1.23 -14.41
N VAL A 298 -19.18 0.06 -14.33
CA VAL A 298 -18.16 0.57 -13.39
C VAL A 298 -18.85 0.97 -12.08
N PRO A 299 -18.58 0.30 -10.94
CA PRO A 299 -19.10 0.70 -9.64
C PRO A 299 -18.83 2.17 -9.31
N GLU A 300 -19.80 2.86 -8.71
CA GLU A 300 -19.65 4.26 -8.30
C GLU A 300 -18.55 4.44 -7.24
N GLN A 301 -18.37 3.43 -6.39
CA GLN A 301 -17.34 3.40 -5.36
C GLN A 301 -16.70 2.02 -5.28
N TRP A 302 -15.37 1.99 -5.28
CA TRP A 302 -14.57 0.80 -5.06
C TRP A 302 -13.24 1.17 -4.39
N GLN A 303 -12.69 0.25 -3.60
CA GLN A 303 -11.39 0.37 -2.94
C GLN A 303 -10.65 -0.97 -3.02
N VAL A 304 -9.32 -0.92 -3.06
CA VAL A 304 -8.47 -2.11 -3.05
C VAL A 304 -7.49 -2.02 -1.91
N GLU A 305 -7.44 -3.08 -1.11
CA GLU A 305 -6.45 -3.23 -0.05
C GLU A 305 -6.10 -4.70 0.18
N GLY A 306 -4.81 -5.04 0.17
CA GLY A 306 -4.30 -6.36 0.50
C GLY A 306 -4.74 -7.47 -0.44
N GLY A 307 -5.06 -7.13 -1.69
CA GLY A 307 -5.63 -8.07 -2.66
C GLY A 307 -7.14 -8.30 -2.50
N LEU A 308 -7.81 -7.54 -1.61
CA LEU A 308 -9.26 -7.47 -1.52
C LEU A 308 -9.75 -6.25 -2.30
N LEU A 309 -10.65 -6.48 -3.26
CA LEU A 309 -11.45 -5.45 -3.89
C LEU A 309 -12.79 -5.36 -3.15
N ALA A 310 -13.10 -4.21 -2.57
CA ALA A 310 -14.43 -3.91 -2.03
C ALA A 310 -15.13 -2.87 -2.91
N TYR A 311 -16.44 -2.99 -3.13
CA TYR A 311 -17.19 -2.08 -3.99
C TYR A 311 -18.68 -2.08 -3.67
N LEU A 312 -19.37 -1.01 -4.07
CA LEU A 312 -20.83 -0.92 -4.07
C LEU A 312 -21.41 -1.40 -5.40
N ASP A 313 -22.36 -2.32 -5.35
CA ASP A 313 -23.08 -2.74 -6.55
C ASP A 313 -24.18 -1.73 -6.95
N ILE A 314 -24.97 -2.05 -7.98
CA ILE A 314 -26.01 -1.16 -8.52
C ILE A 314 -27.15 -0.90 -7.52
N ASN A 315 -27.36 -1.82 -6.57
CA ASN A 315 -28.30 -1.67 -5.46
C ASN A 315 -27.63 -1.05 -4.24
N ARG A 316 -26.36 -0.62 -4.36
CA ARG A 316 -25.50 -0.18 -3.27
C ARG A 316 -25.41 -1.22 -2.14
N GLU A 317 -25.39 -2.50 -2.50
CA GLU A 317 -24.95 -3.56 -1.60
C GLU A 317 -23.41 -3.61 -1.58
N LEU A 318 -22.82 -3.81 -0.41
CA LEU A 318 -21.37 -3.88 -0.26
C LEU A 318 -20.83 -5.28 -0.58
N ARG A 319 -20.05 -5.36 -1.64
CA ARG A 319 -19.47 -6.61 -2.18
C ARG A 319 -17.96 -6.62 -2.08
N GLY A 320 -17.40 -7.83 -2.05
CA GLY A 320 -15.98 -8.06 -2.00
C GLY A 320 -15.54 -9.13 -3.00
N ILE A 321 -14.33 -9.00 -3.53
CA ILE A 321 -13.62 -10.04 -4.29
C ILE A 321 -12.25 -10.25 -3.68
N VAL A 322 -11.93 -11.50 -3.34
CA VAL A 322 -10.59 -11.90 -2.89
C VAL A 322 -10.24 -13.23 -3.55
N ASN A 323 -9.05 -13.32 -4.17
CA ASN A 323 -8.62 -14.50 -4.92
C ASN A 323 -9.63 -14.97 -5.98
N GLY A 324 -10.30 -14.02 -6.66
CA GLY A 324 -11.35 -14.30 -7.65
C GLY A 324 -12.71 -14.72 -7.07
N GLU A 325 -12.83 -14.97 -5.77
CA GLU A 325 -14.10 -15.33 -5.14
C GLU A 325 -14.89 -14.09 -4.72
N ARG A 326 -16.15 -14.01 -5.18
CA ARG A 326 -17.08 -12.97 -4.77
C ARG A 326 -17.76 -13.30 -3.45
N PHE A 327 -17.97 -12.30 -2.61
CA PHE A 327 -18.77 -12.40 -1.38
C PHE A 327 -19.48 -11.08 -1.08
N ARG A 328 -20.39 -11.10 -0.10
CA ARG A 328 -21.07 -9.92 0.42
C ARG A 328 -20.62 -9.66 1.86
N PHE A 329 -20.41 -8.40 2.21
CA PHE A 329 -20.07 -8.02 3.59
C PHE A 329 -21.28 -8.05 4.52
N GLY A 330 -22.49 -7.86 3.98
CA GLY A 330 -23.75 -7.89 4.71
C GLY A 330 -24.95 -8.10 3.77
N LYS A 331 -26.16 -7.93 4.31
CA LYS A 331 -27.42 -8.02 3.55
C LYS A 331 -28.05 -6.65 3.28
N GLU A 332 -27.42 -5.57 3.73
CA GLU A 332 -27.92 -4.22 3.57
C GLU A 332 -27.67 -3.70 2.15
N ALA A 333 -28.63 -2.91 1.66
CA ALA A 333 -28.60 -2.22 0.38
C ALA A 333 -28.76 -0.70 0.61
N ASN A 334 -28.56 0.14 -0.40
CA ASN A 334 -28.60 1.60 -0.26
C ASN A 334 -27.51 2.19 0.65
N ILE A 335 -26.35 1.55 0.75
CA ILE A 335 -25.20 2.08 1.48
C ILE A 335 -24.65 3.31 0.74
N ASN A 336 -24.55 4.45 1.42
CA ASN A 336 -24.10 5.71 0.78
C ASN A 336 -22.60 5.75 0.49
N GLY A 337 -21.82 5.00 1.27
CA GLY A 337 -20.39 4.87 1.06
C GLY A 337 -19.72 4.04 2.14
N PHE A 338 -18.51 3.58 1.87
CA PHE A 338 -17.70 2.78 2.79
C PHE A 338 -16.21 3.19 2.77
N GLU A 339 -15.49 2.79 3.81
CA GLU A 339 -14.02 2.82 3.87
C GLU A 339 -13.48 1.40 4.08
N LEU A 340 -12.40 1.05 3.38
CA LEU A 340 -11.73 -0.24 3.49
C LEU A 340 -10.46 -0.08 4.34
N PHE A 341 -10.28 -1.00 5.28
CA PHE A 341 -9.12 -1.09 6.17
C PHE A 341 -8.72 -2.56 6.36
N GLY A 342 -7.63 -2.96 5.73
CA GLY A 342 -7.20 -4.35 5.67
C GLY A 342 -8.25 -5.25 5.02
N ASP A 343 -8.89 -6.10 5.83
CA ASP A 343 -9.98 -7.00 5.41
C ASP A 343 -11.35 -6.62 5.98
N ALA A 344 -11.45 -5.44 6.59
CA ALA A 344 -12.67 -4.91 7.16
C ALA A 344 -13.14 -3.66 6.44
N VAL A 345 -14.45 -3.49 6.37
CA VAL A 345 -15.12 -2.30 5.84
C VAL A 345 -15.89 -1.61 6.95
N ILE A 346 -15.86 -0.28 6.92
CA ILE A 346 -16.62 0.57 7.82
C ILE A 346 -17.59 1.38 6.97
N TYR A 347 -18.86 1.38 7.36
CA TYR A 347 -19.88 2.16 6.68
C TYR A 347 -21.01 2.53 7.63
N ARG A 348 -21.82 3.52 7.25
CA ARG A 348 -23.05 3.87 7.97
C ARG A 348 -24.21 3.07 7.37
N SER A 349 -24.88 2.27 8.19
CA SER A 349 -26.08 1.54 7.78
C SER A 349 -27.17 2.54 7.36
N PRO A 350 -27.95 2.23 6.31
CA PRO A 350 -29.17 2.97 5.98
C PRO A 350 -30.16 3.04 7.16
N LEU A 351 -30.08 2.10 8.10
CA LEU A 351 -30.90 2.07 9.31
C LEU A 351 -30.37 2.99 10.43
N GLY A 352 -29.22 3.65 10.22
CA GLY A 352 -28.63 4.59 11.17
C GLY A 352 -27.28 4.19 11.78
N PRO A 353 -27.08 2.95 12.28
CA PRO A 353 -25.89 2.60 13.06
C PRO A 353 -24.61 2.58 12.22
N MET A 354 -23.46 2.69 12.89
CA MET A 354 -22.18 2.43 12.23
C MET A 354 -21.91 0.94 12.22
N VAL A 355 -21.54 0.40 11.05
CA VAL A 355 -21.30 -1.03 10.85
C VAL A 355 -19.84 -1.25 10.52
N VAL A 356 -19.26 -2.23 11.19
CA VAL A 356 -17.98 -2.84 10.85
C VAL A 356 -18.26 -4.24 10.32
N ALA A 357 -17.84 -4.52 9.09
CA ALA A 357 -18.01 -5.83 8.48
C ALA A 357 -16.70 -6.39 7.96
N THR A 358 -16.54 -7.71 8.03
CA THR A 358 -15.45 -8.49 7.44
C THR A 358 -16.06 -9.64 6.63
N LYS A 359 -15.24 -10.40 5.88
CA LYS A 359 -15.73 -11.63 5.20
C LYS A 359 -16.42 -12.62 6.17
N ARG A 360 -16.14 -12.57 7.48
CA ARG A 360 -16.57 -13.58 8.46
C ARG A 360 -17.49 -13.08 9.58
N ARG A 361 -17.59 -11.76 9.77
CA ARG A 361 -18.22 -11.17 10.97
C ARG A 361 -18.76 -9.77 10.67
N ILE A 362 -19.89 -9.43 11.29
CA ILE A 362 -20.51 -8.11 11.26
C ILE A 362 -20.70 -7.65 12.72
N ASP A 363 -20.34 -6.40 13.02
CA ASP A 363 -20.49 -5.75 14.31
C ASP A 363 -21.07 -4.34 14.12
N GLU A 364 -21.95 -3.92 15.03
CA GLU A 364 -22.72 -2.68 14.93
C GLU A 364 -22.50 -1.81 16.18
N TYR A 365 -22.54 -0.49 15.99
CA TYR A 365 -22.44 0.52 17.05
C TYR A 365 -23.56 1.55 17.00
#